data_AF-A0A960KM23-F1
#
_entry.id   AF-A0A960KM23-F1
#
_cell.length_a   1.000
_cell.length_b   1.000
_cell.length_c   1.000
_cell.angle_alpha   90.00
_cell.angle_beta   90.00
_cell.angle_gamma   90.00
#
_symmetry.space_group_name_H-M   'P 1'
#
loop_
_entity.id
_entity.type
_entity.pdbx_description
1 polymer ?
#
loop_
_entity_poly.entity_id
_entity_poly.type
_entity_poly.pdbx_seq_one_letter_code
_entity_poly.pdbx_strand_id
1 'polypeptide(L)'
;MYKALLNVLALVVLVSRLNAQPGPTERTWVLVWQDEFDGPAGQLPDPSSWGYDIGTDWGNGQLEWTTDRAENVSLDGNGNLRLTARQENWQGCQYTSARIVTRGLFEPVHGRVEARMQLPVGQGLWPAFWLLGADITEVGWPQCGEIDIMEYRGQQPSINWGTVHGPGYSGGGGFSQIFDLGDAGFHQGFHTFRVDWSPGAIEWRVDDILYHTVSPQDVPGQWVFDHPFYIILNIAVGGTFVGAPDECTRFPQTLLVDWVRVYQDDGTR
;
A
#
# COMPACT_ATOMS: atom_id res chain seq x y z
N MET A 1 -11.39 58.07 64.14
CA MET A 1 -12.21 56.89 63.81
C MET A 1 -12.45 56.89 62.29
N TYR A 2 -11.67 56.11 61.55
CA TYR A 2 -11.71 56.04 60.08
C TYR A 2 -12.90 55.17 59.63
N LYS A 3 -13.74 55.69 58.71
CA LYS A 3 -14.78 54.92 58.01
C LYS A 3 -14.16 54.30 56.76
N ALA A 4 -14.13 52.97 56.68
CA ALA A 4 -13.76 52.24 55.48
C ALA A 4 -15.01 52.04 54.59
N LEU A 5 -14.94 52.48 53.33
CA LEU A 5 -15.88 52.10 52.27
C LEU A 5 -15.48 50.73 51.70
N LEU A 6 -16.41 49.77 51.69
CA LEU A 6 -16.30 48.57 50.86
C LEU A 6 -16.87 48.88 49.46
N ASN A 7 -16.04 48.79 48.43
CA ASN A 7 -16.48 48.68 47.04
C ASN A 7 -16.62 47.20 46.69
N VAL A 8 -17.83 46.77 46.34
CA VAL A 8 -18.09 45.43 45.78
C VAL A 8 -18.02 45.56 44.25
N LEU A 9 -16.99 44.93 43.66
CA LEU A 9 -16.84 44.83 42.21
C LEU A 9 -17.63 43.61 41.72
N ALA A 10 -18.70 43.82 40.95
CA ALA A 10 -19.43 42.74 40.31
C ALA A 10 -18.68 42.28 39.04
N LEU A 11 -18.18 41.05 39.06
CA LEU A 11 -17.55 40.41 37.91
C LEU A 11 -18.65 39.88 36.97
N VAL A 12 -18.84 40.53 35.83
CA VAL A 12 -19.71 40.01 34.76
C VAL A 12 -18.89 39.01 33.94
N VAL A 13 -19.19 37.73 34.09
CA VAL A 13 -18.63 36.67 33.22
C VAL A 13 -19.48 36.60 31.95
N LEU A 14 -18.92 37.10 30.85
CA LEU A 14 -19.49 36.93 29.52
C LEU A 14 -19.18 35.50 29.05
N VAL A 15 -20.19 34.62 29.02
CA VAL A 15 -20.05 33.29 28.41
C VAL A 15 -20.27 33.44 26.91
N SER A 16 -19.19 33.58 26.15
CA SER A 16 -19.21 33.45 24.70
C SER A 16 -19.55 32.01 24.34
N ARG A 17 -20.74 31.78 23.76
CA ARG A 17 -21.04 30.51 23.11
C ARG A 17 -20.22 30.42 21.83
N LEU A 18 -19.15 29.66 21.86
CA LEU A 18 -18.48 29.17 20.66
C LEU A 18 -19.49 28.26 19.95
N ASN A 19 -20.07 28.74 18.85
CA ASN A 19 -20.71 27.86 17.88
C ASN A 19 -19.59 27.04 17.23
N ALA A 20 -19.38 25.82 17.73
CA ALA A 20 -18.58 24.84 17.02
C ALA A 20 -19.23 24.61 15.66
N GLN A 21 -18.54 25.01 14.58
CA GLN A 21 -18.86 24.50 13.26
C GLN A 21 -18.72 22.97 13.33
N PRO A 22 -19.67 22.17 12.80
CA PRO A 22 -19.42 20.75 12.62
C PRO A 22 -18.14 20.62 11.79
N GLY A 23 -17.16 19.89 12.32
CA GLY A 23 -15.97 19.52 11.56
C GLY A 23 -16.37 18.75 10.30
N PRO A 24 -15.43 18.56 9.34
CA PRO A 24 -15.70 17.69 8.20
C PRO A 24 -16.23 16.35 8.71
N THR A 25 -17.41 15.95 8.24
CA THR A 25 -18.06 14.69 8.59
C THR A 25 -17.13 13.53 8.20
N GLU A 26 -16.69 12.74 9.18
CA GLU A 26 -15.89 11.54 8.92
C GLU A 26 -16.68 10.59 8.01
N ARG A 27 -16.03 10.12 6.93
CA ARG A 27 -16.59 9.07 6.06
C ARG A 27 -16.82 7.81 6.89
N THR A 28 -18.01 7.22 6.78
CA THR A 28 -18.29 5.92 7.39
C THR A 28 -17.86 4.83 6.42
N TRP A 29 -16.85 4.06 6.80
CA TRP A 29 -16.30 2.97 5.99
C TRP A 29 -16.93 1.63 6.39
N VAL A 30 -17.49 0.92 5.41
CA VAL A 30 -18.03 -0.44 5.58
C VAL A 30 -17.11 -1.44 4.91
N LEU A 31 -16.67 -2.43 5.66
CA LEU A 31 -15.85 -3.53 5.14
C LEU A 31 -16.63 -4.34 4.10
N VAL A 32 -16.08 -4.47 2.89
CA VAL A 32 -16.72 -5.19 1.78
C VAL A 32 -15.95 -6.43 1.33
N TRP A 33 -14.64 -6.48 1.58
CA TRP A 33 -13.80 -7.62 1.27
C TRP A 33 -12.57 -7.63 2.19
N GLN A 34 -12.10 -8.83 2.54
CA GLN A 34 -10.86 -9.01 3.27
C GLN A 34 -10.27 -10.39 3.03
N ASP A 35 -8.96 -10.49 3.27
CA ASP A 35 -8.29 -11.74 3.55
C ASP A 35 -7.44 -11.56 4.82
N GLU A 36 -7.70 -12.39 5.82
CA GLU A 36 -7.01 -12.40 7.12
C GLU A 36 -5.91 -13.48 7.17
N PHE A 37 -5.71 -14.21 6.06
CA PHE A 37 -4.64 -15.20 5.90
C PHE A 37 -4.59 -16.29 6.98
N ASP A 38 -5.74 -16.61 7.55
CA ASP A 38 -5.92 -17.69 8.50
C ASP A 38 -5.75 -19.06 7.82
N GLY A 39 -4.86 -19.89 8.35
CA GLY A 39 -4.69 -21.26 7.89
C GLY A 39 -3.40 -21.91 8.38
N PRO A 40 -3.27 -23.23 8.24
CA PRO A 40 -2.06 -23.97 8.61
C PRO A 40 -0.83 -23.53 7.81
N ALA A 41 0.32 -23.61 8.47
CA ALA A 41 1.61 -23.29 7.85
C ALA A 41 1.86 -24.10 6.57
N GLY A 42 2.26 -23.41 5.50
CA GLY A 42 2.56 -24.01 4.20
C GLY A 42 1.36 -24.14 3.26
N GLN A 43 0.14 -23.83 3.72
CA GLN A 43 -1.02 -23.73 2.83
C GLN A 43 -0.87 -22.52 1.89
N LEU A 44 -1.37 -22.63 0.66
CA LEU A 44 -1.45 -21.51 -0.27
C LEU A 44 -2.61 -20.55 0.09
N PRO A 45 -2.55 -19.26 -0.27
CA PRO A 45 -3.67 -18.33 -0.07
C PRO A 45 -4.94 -18.80 -0.82
N ASP A 46 -6.10 -18.34 -0.36
CA ASP A 46 -7.41 -18.77 -0.87
C ASP A 46 -7.52 -18.52 -2.40
N PRO A 47 -7.70 -19.56 -3.23
CA PRO A 47 -7.77 -19.41 -4.69
C PRO A 47 -9.05 -18.70 -5.16
N SER A 48 -10.04 -18.49 -4.29
CA SER A 48 -11.20 -17.64 -4.59
C SER A 48 -10.89 -16.14 -4.47
N SER A 49 -9.80 -15.79 -3.78
CA SER A 49 -9.32 -14.43 -3.59
C SER A 49 -8.08 -14.12 -4.44
N TRP A 50 -7.18 -15.10 -4.63
CA TRP A 50 -5.86 -14.88 -5.22
C TRP A 50 -5.54 -15.82 -6.38
N GLY A 51 -5.06 -15.23 -7.48
CA GLY A 51 -4.32 -15.89 -8.56
C GLY A 51 -2.83 -15.55 -8.50
N TYR A 52 -2.06 -16.07 -9.46
CA TYR A 52 -0.61 -15.92 -9.54
C TYR A 52 -0.17 -15.41 -10.91
N ASP A 53 0.74 -14.44 -10.92
CA ASP A 53 1.50 -14.09 -12.11
C ASP A 53 2.81 -14.90 -12.08
N ILE A 54 2.95 -15.88 -12.97
CA ILE A 54 4.12 -16.79 -13.05
C ILE A 54 5.00 -16.37 -14.23
N GLY A 55 6.28 -16.06 -13.97
CA GLY A 55 7.18 -15.52 -14.99
C GLY A 55 8.32 -14.69 -14.40
N THR A 56 8.89 -13.79 -15.19
CA THR A 56 10.08 -13.00 -14.83
C THR A 56 10.07 -11.63 -15.52
N ASP A 57 11.00 -10.75 -15.14
CA ASP A 57 11.30 -9.41 -15.70
C ASP A 57 10.22 -8.35 -15.41
N TRP A 58 8.95 -8.67 -15.67
CA TRP A 58 7.78 -7.82 -15.39
C TRP A 58 7.94 -6.37 -15.85
N GLY A 59 8.75 -6.15 -16.90
CA GLY A 59 8.97 -4.85 -17.55
C GLY A 59 10.01 -3.94 -16.89
N ASN A 60 10.67 -4.37 -15.82
CA ASN A 60 11.55 -3.50 -15.01
C ASN A 60 12.98 -4.02 -14.85
N GLY A 61 13.38 -5.05 -15.61
CA GLY A 61 14.69 -5.69 -15.47
C GLY A 61 14.80 -6.50 -14.18
N GLN A 62 13.67 -7.00 -13.68
CA GLN A 62 13.60 -7.82 -12.46
C GLN A 62 14.24 -9.19 -12.72
N LEU A 63 14.89 -9.76 -11.70
CA LEU A 63 15.78 -10.92 -11.80
C LEU A 63 15.15 -12.21 -11.25
N GLU A 64 13.99 -12.11 -10.59
CA GLU A 64 13.28 -13.26 -10.05
C GLU A 64 12.39 -13.95 -11.07
N TRP A 65 12.26 -15.26 -10.90
CA TRP A 65 11.13 -16.00 -11.43
C TRP A 65 10.04 -16.12 -10.36
N THR A 66 8.89 -15.50 -10.56
CA THR A 66 7.73 -15.65 -9.66
C THR A 66 7.07 -17.01 -9.87
N THR A 67 6.67 -17.65 -8.77
CA THR A 67 6.04 -18.98 -8.78
C THR A 67 4.81 -19.03 -7.90
N ASP A 68 4.07 -20.13 -8.00
CA ASP A 68 2.95 -20.54 -7.15
C ASP A 68 3.35 -21.62 -6.13
N ARG A 69 4.66 -21.79 -5.89
CA ARG A 69 5.19 -22.81 -4.96
C ARG A 69 5.09 -22.33 -3.50
N ALA A 70 4.81 -23.26 -2.59
CA ALA A 70 4.71 -22.99 -1.15
C ALA A 70 6.00 -22.36 -0.55
N GLU A 71 7.16 -22.62 -1.16
CA GLU A 71 8.44 -22.02 -0.78
C GLU A 71 8.50 -20.51 -1.05
N ASN A 72 7.72 -20.01 -2.01
CA ASN A 72 7.67 -18.60 -2.37
C ASN A 72 6.39 -17.91 -1.89
N VAL A 73 5.29 -18.65 -1.72
CA VAL A 73 4.01 -18.11 -1.26
C VAL A 73 3.30 -19.12 -0.38
N SER A 74 3.10 -18.80 0.90
CA SER A 74 2.35 -19.66 1.82
C SER A 74 1.85 -18.91 3.05
N LEU A 75 0.83 -19.44 3.71
CA LEU A 75 0.42 -19.04 5.05
C LEU A 75 1.43 -19.53 6.09
N ASP A 76 1.61 -18.77 7.16
CA ASP A 76 2.61 -19.06 8.18
C ASP A 76 2.14 -19.94 9.34
N GLY A 77 0.83 -20.16 9.48
CA GLY A 77 0.23 -20.85 10.62
C GLY A 77 -0.15 -19.94 11.79
N ASN A 78 0.14 -18.64 11.70
CA ASN A 78 -0.10 -17.64 12.74
C ASN A 78 -0.90 -16.43 12.22
N GLY A 79 -1.67 -16.62 11.14
CA GLY A 79 -2.50 -15.56 10.55
C GLY A 79 -1.72 -14.59 9.66
N ASN A 80 -0.63 -15.04 9.01
CA ASN A 80 0.06 -14.20 8.01
C ASN A 80 0.28 -14.95 6.70
N LEU A 81 0.13 -14.23 5.60
CA LEU A 81 0.71 -14.59 4.32
C LEU A 81 2.22 -14.31 4.35
N ARG A 82 3.00 -15.22 3.76
CA ARG A 82 4.42 -15.06 3.48
C ARG A 82 4.64 -15.06 1.98
N LEU A 83 5.14 -13.95 1.45
CA LEU A 83 5.81 -13.94 0.15
C LEU A 83 7.31 -14.00 0.40
N THR A 84 8.00 -14.98 -0.18
CA THR A 84 9.41 -15.25 0.11
C THR A 84 10.25 -15.20 -1.15
N ALA A 85 11.16 -14.23 -1.21
CA ALA A 85 12.22 -14.18 -2.20
C ALA A 85 13.37 -15.12 -1.79
N ARG A 86 13.84 -15.96 -2.71
CA ARG A 86 14.90 -16.96 -2.47
C ARG A 86 15.97 -16.84 -3.55
N GLN A 87 17.22 -17.10 -3.16
CA GLN A 87 18.31 -17.26 -4.11
C GLN A 87 18.42 -18.74 -4.49
N GLU A 88 17.94 -19.07 -5.69
CA GLU A 88 18.00 -20.41 -6.26
C GLU A 88 17.90 -20.36 -7.78
N ASN A 89 18.58 -21.29 -8.46
CA ASN A 89 18.47 -21.38 -9.91
C ASN A 89 17.14 -22.02 -10.30
N TRP A 90 16.29 -21.29 -11.01
CA TRP A 90 14.97 -21.76 -11.44
C TRP A 90 14.59 -21.14 -12.78
N GLN A 91 14.25 -21.98 -13.77
CA GLN A 91 13.79 -21.53 -15.10
C GLN A 91 14.71 -20.48 -15.79
N GLY A 92 16.01 -20.53 -15.52
CA GLY A 92 17.00 -19.60 -16.08
C GLY A 92 17.24 -18.33 -15.24
N CYS A 93 16.48 -18.10 -14.17
CA CYS A 93 16.70 -17.03 -13.20
C CYS A 93 17.51 -17.53 -11.99
N GLN A 94 18.18 -16.60 -11.30
CA GLN A 94 18.98 -16.88 -10.10
C GLN A 94 18.21 -16.67 -8.79
N TYR A 95 16.99 -16.15 -8.89
CA TYR A 95 16.11 -15.87 -7.77
C TYR A 95 14.71 -16.38 -8.09
N THR A 96 13.98 -16.76 -7.06
CA THR A 96 12.55 -17.01 -7.13
C THR A 96 11.82 -16.12 -6.16
N SER A 97 10.56 -15.82 -6.46
CA SER A 97 9.69 -15.06 -5.57
C SER A 97 8.22 -15.39 -5.86
N ALA A 98 7.31 -14.55 -5.41
CA ALA A 98 5.89 -14.65 -5.69
C ALA A 98 5.30 -13.27 -6.02
N ARG A 99 4.28 -13.31 -6.89
CA ARG A 99 3.42 -12.19 -7.26
C ARG A 99 2.00 -12.72 -7.33
N ILE A 100 1.18 -12.34 -6.36
CA ILE A 100 -0.23 -12.74 -6.27
C ILE A 100 -1.13 -11.57 -6.63
N VAL A 101 -2.26 -11.88 -7.27
CA VAL A 101 -3.17 -10.89 -7.83
C VAL A 101 -4.62 -11.26 -7.56
N THR A 102 -5.50 -10.27 -7.40
CA THR A 102 -6.96 -10.50 -7.31
C THR A 102 -7.66 -10.36 -8.67
N ARG A 103 -6.91 -10.29 -9.77
CA ARG A 103 -7.41 -10.07 -11.14
C ARG A 103 -8.50 -11.07 -11.52
N GLY A 104 -9.66 -10.58 -11.96
CA GLY A 104 -10.84 -11.39 -12.29
C GLY A 104 -11.56 -12.04 -11.10
N LEU A 105 -11.09 -11.82 -9.87
CA LEU A 105 -11.67 -12.37 -8.63
C LEU A 105 -12.27 -11.26 -7.77
N PHE A 106 -11.52 -10.17 -7.58
CA PHE A 106 -11.95 -8.99 -6.84
C PHE A 106 -11.28 -7.73 -7.40
N GLU A 107 -12.09 -6.78 -7.86
CA GLU A 107 -11.65 -5.59 -8.59
C GLU A 107 -12.39 -4.34 -8.09
N PRO A 108 -11.98 -3.76 -6.93
CA PRO A 108 -12.69 -2.62 -6.38
C PRO A 108 -12.60 -1.38 -7.27
N VAL A 109 -13.63 -0.56 -7.19
CA VAL A 109 -13.63 0.83 -7.68
C VAL A 109 -13.76 1.71 -6.45
N HIS A 110 -12.85 2.66 -6.27
CA HIS A 110 -12.81 3.52 -5.09
C HIS A 110 -12.76 2.71 -3.78
N GLY A 111 -12.92 3.42 -2.66
CA GLY A 111 -12.92 2.82 -1.34
C GLY A 111 -11.60 3.04 -0.60
N ARG A 112 -11.53 2.46 0.59
CA ARG A 112 -10.30 2.33 1.36
C ARG A 112 -9.69 0.98 1.05
N VAL A 113 -8.45 0.96 0.61
CA VAL A 113 -7.68 -0.27 0.38
C VAL A 113 -6.46 -0.23 1.27
N GLU A 114 -6.35 -1.20 2.19
CA GLU A 114 -5.28 -1.25 3.18
C GLU A 114 -4.74 -2.66 3.41
N ALA A 115 -3.46 -2.74 3.76
CA ALA A 115 -2.82 -3.97 4.19
C ALA A 115 -1.89 -3.69 5.37
N ARG A 116 -1.82 -4.64 6.31
CA ARG A 116 -0.90 -4.61 7.43
C ARG A 116 0.28 -5.54 7.17
N MET A 117 1.48 -4.98 7.05
CA MET A 117 2.64 -5.70 6.54
C MET A 117 3.92 -5.41 7.33
N GLN A 118 4.80 -6.41 7.40
CA GLN A 118 6.20 -6.27 7.83
C GLN A 118 7.09 -6.55 6.62
N LEU A 119 7.95 -5.58 6.27
CA LEU A 119 8.68 -5.60 5.01
C LEU A 119 10.05 -6.31 5.15
N PRO A 120 10.55 -6.98 4.09
CA PRO A 120 11.92 -7.48 4.07
C PRO A 120 12.95 -6.34 4.05
N VAL A 121 14.24 -6.65 4.24
CA VAL A 121 15.33 -5.66 4.15
C VAL A 121 16.52 -6.24 3.40
N GLY A 122 17.20 -5.40 2.62
CA GLY A 122 18.36 -5.81 1.83
C GLY A 122 18.42 -5.14 0.47
N GLN A 123 19.64 -4.91 0.00
CA GLN A 123 19.90 -4.36 -1.32
C GLN A 123 19.20 -5.19 -2.41
N GLY A 124 18.54 -4.50 -3.34
CA GLY A 124 17.89 -5.14 -4.49
C GLY A 124 16.57 -5.83 -4.20
N LEU A 125 15.99 -5.71 -3.00
CA LEU A 125 14.64 -6.18 -2.70
C LEU A 125 13.62 -5.07 -2.95
N TRP A 126 12.54 -5.42 -3.63
CA TRP A 126 11.45 -4.52 -3.98
C TRP A 126 10.09 -5.16 -3.68
N PRO A 127 9.67 -5.22 -2.39
CA PRO A 127 8.31 -5.56 -2.02
C PRO A 127 7.36 -4.43 -2.44
N ALA A 128 6.15 -4.80 -2.86
CA ALA A 128 5.13 -3.85 -3.27
C ALA A 128 3.71 -4.34 -2.92
N PHE A 129 2.84 -3.38 -2.59
CA PHE A 129 1.40 -3.50 -2.48
C PHE A 129 0.76 -2.39 -3.29
N TRP A 130 0.02 -2.77 -4.32
CA TRP A 130 -0.36 -1.84 -5.37
C TRP A 130 -1.59 -2.35 -6.12
N LEU A 131 -2.16 -1.46 -6.91
CA LEU A 131 -3.35 -1.70 -7.71
C LEU A 131 -3.05 -1.45 -9.18
N LEU A 132 -3.63 -2.25 -10.06
CA LEU A 132 -3.52 -2.06 -11.51
C LEU A 132 -4.90 -2.09 -12.16
N GLY A 133 -5.13 -1.23 -13.17
CA GLY A 133 -6.39 -1.19 -13.89
C GLY A 133 -6.77 -2.54 -14.48
N ALA A 134 -8.01 -2.97 -14.23
CA ALA A 134 -8.52 -4.27 -14.67
C ALA A 134 -8.60 -4.39 -16.20
N ASP A 135 -8.65 -3.27 -16.91
CA ASP A 135 -8.68 -3.16 -18.37
C ASP A 135 -7.28 -3.16 -19.02
N ILE A 136 -6.21 -3.52 -18.29
CA ILE A 136 -4.84 -3.56 -18.82
C ILE A 136 -4.69 -4.33 -20.14
N THR A 137 -5.44 -5.42 -20.34
CA THR A 137 -5.38 -6.19 -21.60
C THR A 137 -6.06 -5.50 -22.78
N GLU A 138 -6.88 -4.48 -22.51
CA GLU A 138 -7.68 -3.75 -23.49
C GLU A 138 -6.98 -2.44 -23.88
N VAL A 139 -6.49 -1.69 -22.88
CA VAL A 139 -5.90 -0.35 -23.09
C VAL A 139 -4.39 -0.31 -22.91
N GLY A 140 -3.79 -1.30 -22.26
CA GLY A 140 -2.36 -1.37 -21.97
C GLY A 140 -1.91 -0.43 -20.86
N TRP A 141 -0.66 -0.60 -20.42
CA TRP A 141 -0.01 0.32 -19.49
C TRP A 141 0.71 1.45 -20.27
N PRO A 142 0.69 2.71 -19.81
CA PRO A 142 0.15 3.21 -18.53
C PRO A 142 -1.32 3.67 -18.61
N GLN A 143 -2.04 3.35 -19.70
CA GLN A 143 -3.39 3.87 -19.93
C GLN A 143 -4.42 3.28 -18.95
N CYS A 144 -4.24 2.05 -18.50
CA CYS A 144 -5.06 1.39 -17.47
C CYS A 144 -4.87 1.99 -16.07
N GLY A 145 -3.83 2.81 -15.85
CA GLY A 145 -3.52 3.37 -14.54
C GLY A 145 -2.95 2.35 -13.55
N GLU A 146 -2.18 2.87 -12.59
CA GLU A 146 -1.54 2.13 -11.51
C GLU A 146 -1.54 2.98 -10.23
N ILE A 147 -1.85 2.36 -9.09
CA ILE A 147 -1.85 3.01 -7.78
C ILE A 147 -0.94 2.19 -6.85
N ASP A 148 0.26 2.71 -6.60
CA ASP A 148 1.23 2.11 -5.71
C ASP A 148 0.96 2.56 -4.28
N ILE A 149 0.33 1.69 -3.48
CA ILE A 149 -0.03 1.99 -2.09
C ILE A 149 1.22 1.97 -1.21
N MET A 150 2.09 1.00 -1.46
CA MET A 150 3.40 0.84 -0.84
C MET A 150 4.35 0.27 -1.88
N GLU A 151 5.36 1.05 -2.22
CA GLU A 151 6.61 0.55 -2.81
C GLU A 151 7.74 0.82 -1.84
N TYR A 152 8.77 -0.03 -1.91
CA TYR A 152 9.84 -0.02 -0.94
C TYR A 152 11.14 -0.48 -1.57
N ARG A 153 12.24 0.16 -1.19
CA ARG A 153 13.59 -0.24 -1.55
C ARG A 153 14.25 -0.86 -0.32
N GLY A 154 14.61 -2.13 -0.39
CA GLY A 154 15.19 -2.84 0.77
C GLY A 154 16.48 -2.26 1.32
N GLN A 155 17.21 -1.46 0.54
CA GLN A 155 18.38 -0.69 0.99
C GLN A 155 18.03 0.65 1.68
N GLN A 156 16.78 1.08 1.68
CA GLN A 156 16.29 2.32 2.31
C GLN A 156 15.15 1.99 3.29
N PRO A 157 15.44 1.29 4.41
CA PRO A 157 14.42 0.59 5.17
C PRO A 157 13.42 1.47 5.94
N SER A 158 13.64 2.77 6.04
CA SER A 158 12.74 3.74 6.67
C SER A 158 11.80 4.43 5.67
N ILE A 159 12.01 4.24 4.37
CA ILE A 159 11.32 5.00 3.32
C ILE A 159 10.28 4.12 2.64
N ASN A 160 9.07 4.67 2.48
CA ASN A 160 7.99 4.12 1.68
C ASN A 160 7.64 5.11 0.56
N TRP A 161 7.24 4.61 -0.60
CA TRP A 161 6.79 5.41 -1.73
C TRP A 161 5.31 5.15 -1.98
N GLY A 162 4.53 6.22 -2.12
CA GLY A 162 3.16 6.17 -2.63
C GLY A 162 3.09 6.89 -3.96
N THR A 163 2.71 6.18 -5.02
CA THR A 163 2.83 6.65 -6.40
C THR A 163 1.55 6.40 -7.17
N VAL A 164 1.26 7.25 -8.17
CA VAL A 164 0.35 6.89 -9.25
C VAL A 164 1.05 6.98 -10.60
N HIS A 165 0.72 6.02 -11.47
CA HIS A 165 1.11 6.05 -12.87
C HIS A 165 -0.11 6.16 -13.78
N GLY A 166 0.03 6.98 -14.82
CA GLY A 166 -0.98 7.16 -15.86
C GLY A 166 -0.39 7.75 -17.15
N PRO A 167 -1.23 7.98 -18.17
CA PRO A 167 -0.79 8.51 -19.45
C PRO A 167 -0.22 9.93 -19.27
N GLY A 168 1.08 10.09 -19.49
CA GLY A 168 1.81 11.35 -19.32
C GLY A 168 2.51 11.51 -17.97
N TYR A 169 2.36 10.57 -17.04
CA TYR A 169 3.00 10.57 -15.71
C TYR A 169 3.24 9.13 -15.24
N SER A 170 4.21 8.44 -15.84
CA SER A 170 4.45 7.00 -15.59
C SER A 170 5.94 6.65 -15.59
N GLY A 171 6.27 5.44 -15.14
CA GLY A 171 7.66 4.98 -14.98
C GLY A 171 8.43 5.91 -14.06
N GLY A 172 9.64 6.32 -14.45
CA GLY A 172 10.43 7.29 -13.68
C GLY A 172 9.78 8.69 -13.51
N GLY A 173 8.68 8.97 -14.21
CA GLY A 173 7.88 10.19 -14.08
C GLY A 173 6.52 9.98 -13.40
N GLY A 174 6.32 8.88 -12.67
CA GLY A 174 5.16 8.69 -11.81
C GLY A 174 5.00 9.83 -10.79
N PHE A 175 3.76 10.14 -10.44
CA PHE A 175 3.49 11.17 -9.45
C PHE A 175 3.63 10.55 -8.05
N SER A 176 4.77 10.76 -7.41
CA SER A 176 5.21 10.04 -6.22
C SER A 176 5.53 10.97 -5.06
N GLN A 177 5.29 10.49 -3.84
CA GLN A 177 5.73 11.10 -2.59
C GLN A 177 6.27 10.02 -1.65
N ILE A 178 7.23 10.38 -0.80
CA ILE A 178 7.76 9.48 0.21
C ILE A 178 7.11 9.68 1.58
N PHE A 179 7.06 8.60 2.35
CA PHE A 179 6.92 8.63 3.79
C PHE A 179 8.23 8.13 4.42
N ASP A 180 8.74 8.84 5.44
CA ASP A 180 9.97 8.48 6.14
C ASP A 180 9.68 8.24 7.63
N LEU A 181 10.00 7.05 8.14
CA LEU A 181 9.89 6.70 9.56
C LEU A 181 11.02 7.27 10.42
N GLY A 182 12.01 7.93 9.83
CA GLY A 182 13.19 8.40 10.54
C GLY A 182 14.13 7.25 10.90
N ASP A 183 14.49 7.12 12.18
CA ASP A 183 15.50 6.16 12.65
C ASP A 183 15.00 4.71 12.72
N ALA A 184 13.68 4.48 12.59
CA ALA A 184 13.07 3.16 12.55
C ALA A 184 13.02 2.60 11.12
N GLY A 185 12.78 1.29 10.98
CA GLY A 185 12.61 0.67 9.68
C GLY A 185 11.37 -0.22 9.62
N PHE A 186 10.72 -0.26 8.46
CA PHE A 186 9.53 -1.07 8.20
C PHE A 186 9.73 -2.59 8.36
N HIS A 187 10.98 -3.04 8.47
CA HIS A 187 11.32 -4.44 8.75
C HIS A 187 11.25 -4.80 10.24
N GLN A 188 11.15 -3.81 11.14
CA GLN A 188 11.21 -4.02 12.59
C GLN A 188 9.85 -4.43 13.20
N GLY A 189 8.76 -4.26 12.45
CA GLY A 189 7.41 -4.62 12.86
C GLY A 189 6.39 -4.40 11.75
N PHE A 190 5.14 -4.69 12.06
CA PHE A 190 4.03 -4.49 11.13
C PHE A 190 3.56 -3.04 11.13
N HIS A 191 3.32 -2.51 9.93
CA HIS A 191 2.76 -1.19 9.66
C HIS A 191 1.54 -1.32 8.74
N THR A 192 0.61 -0.38 8.84
CA THR A 192 -0.57 -0.34 7.97
C THR A 192 -0.34 0.64 6.84
N PHE A 193 -0.40 0.15 5.60
CA PHE A 193 -0.29 0.94 4.38
C PHE A 193 -1.66 1.02 3.73
N ARG A 194 -2.07 2.24 3.36
CA ARG A 194 -3.46 2.50 2.95
C ARG A 194 -3.56 3.57 1.88
N VAL A 195 -4.52 3.40 0.98
CA VAL A 195 -5.12 4.50 0.23
C VAL A 195 -6.59 4.66 0.59
N ASP A 196 -7.02 5.90 0.80
CA ASP A 196 -8.43 6.28 0.72
C ASP A 196 -8.66 6.86 -0.69
N TRP A 197 -9.31 6.09 -1.56
CA TRP A 197 -9.54 6.39 -2.97
C TRP A 197 -11.01 6.76 -3.20
N SER A 198 -11.22 7.96 -3.75
CA SER A 198 -12.54 8.50 -4.06
C SER A 198 -12.55 9.13 -5.45
N PRO A 199 -13.72 9.41 -6.05
CA PRO A 199 -13.78 10.17 -7.29
C PRO A 199 -13.02 11.50 -7.15
N GLY A 200 -11.96 11.65 -7.93
CA GLY A 200 -11.13 12.86 -7.98
C GLY A 200 -10.11 13.05 -6.85
N ALA A 201 -9.89 12.06 -5.97
CA ALA A 201 -8.78 12.11 -5.02
C ALA A 201 -8.33 10.71 -4.57
N ILE A 202 -7.03 10.51 -4.47
CA ILE A 202 -6.40 9.36 -3.81
C ILE A 202 -5.51 9.90 -2.69
N GLU A 203 -5.63 9.33 -1.49
CA GLU A 203 -4.93 9.80 -0.29
C GLU A 203 -4.17 8.64 0.37
N TRP A 204 -2.84 8.71 0.43
CA TRP A 204 -1.99 7.67 1.02
C TRP A 204 -1.71 7.91 2.49
N ARG A 205 -1.73 6.83 3.26
CA ARG A 205 -1.44 6.83 4.69
C ARG A 205 -0.54 5.66 5.07
N VAL A 206 0.34 5.93 6.04
CA VAL A 206 1.07 4.92 6.81
C VAL A 206 0.68 5.09 8.27
N ASP A 207 0.16 4.04 8.91
CA ASP A 207 -0.29 4.06 10.31
C ASP A 207 -1.21 5.28 10.62
N ASP A 208 -2.23 5.47 9.78
CA ASP A 208 -3.18 6.60 9.80
C ASP A 208 -2.61 8.00 9.50
N ILE A 209 -1.29 8.14 9.30
CA ILE A 209 -0.66 9.42 8.98
C ILE A 209 -0.74 9.68 7.48
N LEU A 210 -1.50 10.72 7.10
CA LEU A 210 -1.61 11.19 5.72
C LEU A 210 -0.28 11.83 5.28
N TYR A 211 0.26 11.39 4.15
CA TYR A 211 1.52 11.92 3.61
C TYR A 211 1.47 12.27 2.12
N HIS A 212 0.47 11.77 1.39
CA HIS A 212 0.31 12.07 -0.04
C HIS A 212 -1.17 12.19 -0.38
N THR A 213 -1.51 13.20 -1.17
CA THR A 213 -2.82 13.36 -1.80
C THR A 213 -2.60 13.72 -3.26
N VAL A 214 -3.30 13.04 -4.16
CA VAL A 214 -3.27 13.33 -5.60
C VAL A 214 -4.69 13.48 -6.10
N SER A 215 -4.92 14.54 -6.87
CA SER A 215 -6.16 14.84 -7.56
C SER A 215 -5.93 14.99 -9.08
N PRO A 216 -7.00 15.01 -9.90
CA PRO A 216 -6.88 15.25 -11.35
C PRO A 216 -6.17 16.54 -11.72
N GLN A 217 -6.14 17.55 -10.84
CA GLN A 217 -5.48 18.83 -11.12
C GLN A 217 -3.96 18.78 -10.88
N ASP A 218 -3.46 17.79 -10.14
CA ASP A 218 -2.05 17.67 -9.78
C ASP A 218 -1.24 16.95 -10.87
N VAL A 219 -1.88 16.03 -11.60
CA VAL A 219 -1.23 15.23 -12.63
C VAL A 219 -1.20 15.95 -13.99
N PRO A 220 -0.12 15.82 -14.77
CA PRO A 220 0.01 16.51 -16.06
C PRO A 220 -0.77 15.84 -17.21
N GLY A 221 -1.37 14.67 -16.95
CA GLY A 221 -2.01 13.82 -17.96
C GLY A 221 -3.47 13.51 -17.67
N GLN A 222 -4.04 12.57 -18.42
CA GLN A 222 -5.42 12.13 -18.20
C GLN A 222 -5.54 11.38 -16.88
N TRP A 223 -6.51 11.75 -16.05
CA TRP A 223 -6.91 10.99 -14.87
C TRP A 223 -7.58 9.66 -15.29
N VAL A 224 -7.01 8.54 -14.85
CA VAL A 224 -7.40 7.16 -15.24
C VAL A 224 -7.66 6.27 -14.01
N PHE A 225 -8.25 6.84 -12.95
CA PHE A 225 -8.48 6.11 -11.69
C PHE A 225 -9.96 6.08 -11.31
N ASP A 226 -10.86 6.11 -12.29
CA ASP A 226 -12.32 6.06 -12.09
C ASP A 226 -12.93 4.82 -12.78
N HIS A 227 -12.30 3.66 -12.58
CA HIS A 227 -12.74 2.35 -13.10
C HIS A 227 -12.19 1.22 -12.19
N PRO A 228 -12.51 -0.06 -12.45
CA PRO A 228 -12.04 -1.17 -11.61
C PRO A 228 -10.53 -1.38 -11.66
N PHE A 229 -9.95 -1.66 -10.51
CA PHE A 229 -8.54 -2.03 -10.31
C PHE A 229 -8.48 -3.33 -9.53
N TYR A 230 -7.46 -4.17 -9.78
CA TYR A 230 -7.19 -5.36 -8.96
C TYR A 230 -5.95 -5.16 -8.09
N ILE A 231 -5.88 -5.89 -6.98
CA ILE A 231 -4.81 -5.83 -6.00
C ILE A 231 -3.65 -6.73 -6.42
N ILE A 232 -2.43 -6.28 -6.15
CA ILE A 232 -1.18 -7.01 -6.37
C ILE A 232 -0.31 -6.94 -5.11
N LEU A 233 0.22 -8.09 -4.70
CA LEU A 233 1.26 -8.22 -3.69
C LEU A 233 2.44 -9.00 -4.26
N ASN A 234 3.65 -8.48 -4.14
CA ASN A 234 4.85 -9.17 -4.60
C ASN A 234 6.12 -8.76 -3.85
N ILE A 235 7.19 -9.54 -4.08
CA ILE A 235 8.56 -9.09 -3.87
C ILE A 235 9.32 -9.28 -5.18
N ALA A 236 9.69 -8.19 -5.85
CA ALA A 236 10.65 -8.25 -6.93
C ALA A 236 12.09 -8.31 -6.38
N VAL A 237 13.00 -8.91 -7.14
CA VAL A 237 14.43 -9.00 -6.83
C VAL A 237 15.21 -8.39 -7.98
N GLY A 238 15.93 -7.31 -7.72
CA GLY A 238 16.56 -6.53 -8.77
C GLY A 238 15.59 -5.59 -9.48
N GLY A 239 16.05 -5.04 -10.60
CA GLY A 239 15.30 -4.07 -11.39
C GLY A 239 15.86 -2.65 -11.31
N THR A 240 15.40 -1.80 -12.22
CA THR A 240 15.90 -0.42 -12.40
C THR A 240 15.71 0.46 -11.17
N PHE A 241 14.69 0.19 -10.35
CA PHE A 241 14.37 0.98 -9.16
C PHE A 241 15.28 0.68 -7.96
N VAL A 242 15.63 -0.59 -7.75
CA VAL A 242 16.40 -1.04 -6.58
C VAL A 242 17.84 -1.41 -6.89
N GLY A 243 18.20 -1.64 -8.15
CA GLY A 243 19.47 -2.25 -8.53
C GLY A 243 19.52 -3.74 -8.15
N ALA A 244 20.55 -4.46 -8.57
CA ALA A 244 20.69 -5.88 -8.25
C ALA A 244 21.01 -6.11 -6.75
N PRO A 245 20.68 -7.31 -6.21
CA PRO A 245 21.27 -7.78 -4.96
C PRO A 245 22.80 -7.78 -5.00
N ASP A 246 23.42 -7.59 -3.85
CA ASP A 246 24.88 -7.61 -3.65
C ASP A 246 25.31 -8.67 -2.62
N GLU A 247 26.60 -8.71 -2.29
CA GLU A 247 27.17 -9.64 -1.30
C GLU A 247 26.66 -9.43 0.13
N CYS A 248 26.02 -8.29 0.43
CA CYS A 248 25.41 -7.97 1.72
C CYS A 248 23.95 -8.40 1.80
N THR A 249 23.32 -8.70 0.65
CA THR A 249 21.94 -9.16 0.60
C THR A 249 21.86 -10.58 1.17
N ARG A 250 20.95 -10.81 2.12
CA ARG A 250 20.80 -12.11 2.80
C ARG A 250 19.48 -12.73 2.40
N PHE A 251 19.49 -13.84 1.68
CA PHE A 251 18.31 -14.64 1.35
C PHE A 251 18.14 -15.82 2.33
N PRO A 252 16.91 -16.34 2.53
CA PRO A 252 15.65 -15.84 1.99
C PRO A 252 15.20 -14.54 2.66
N GLN A 253 14.32 -13.79 2.00
CA GLN A 253 13.69 -12.57 2.51
C GLN A 253 12.19 -12.67 2.37
N THR A 254 11.46 -12.24 3.39
CA THR A 254 10.01 -12.45 3.48
C THR A 254 9.28 -11.14 3.70
N LEU A 255 8.22 -10.92 2.91
CA LEU A 255 7.16 -9.97 3.18
C LEU A 255 6.07 -10.73 3.95
N LEU A 256 5.79 -10.27 5.17
CA LEU A 256 4.68 -10.77 5.96
C LEU A 256 3.49 -9.83 5.77
N VAL A 257 2.33 -10.40 5.48
CA VAL A 257 1.06 -9.67 5.39
C VAL A 257 0.09 -10.31 6.37
N ASP A 258 -0.32 -9.55 7.38
CA ASP A 258 -1.28 -9.95 8.41
C ASP A 258 -2.69 -10.00 7.82
N TRP A 259 -3.08 -8.95 7.10
CA TRP A 259 -4.36 -8.92 6.39
C TRP A 259 -4.32 -7.92 5.23
N VAL A 260 -5.26 -8.10 4.29
CA VAL A 260 -5.67 -7.08 3.32
C VAL A 260 -7.16 -6.82 3.52
N ARG A 261 -7.56 -5.56 3.61
CA ARG A 261 -8.95 -5.16 3.82
C ARG A 261 -9.35 -4.06 2.86
N VAL A 262 -10.59 -4.15 2.40
CA VAL A 262 -11.18 -3.18 1.49
C VAL A 262 -12.54 -2.75 2.03
N TYR A 263 -12.73 -1.43 2.11
CA TYR A 263 -13.92 -0.80 2.61
C TYR A 263 -14.51 0.13 1.56
N GLN A 264 -15.82 0.30 1.58
CA GLN A 264 -16.54 1.28 0.76
C GLN A 264 -17.18 2.33 1.65
N ASP A 265 -17.31 3.54 1.12
CA ASP A 265 -18.10 4.60 1.76
C ASP A 265 -19.56 4.15 1.73
N ASP A 266 -20.22 4.07 2.88
CA ASP A 266 -21.62 3.65 2.95
C ASP A 266 -22.59 4.67 2.35
N GLY A 267 -22.07 5.83 1.94
CA GLY A 267 -22.83 6.91 1.30
C GLY A 267 -23.86 7.53 2.23
N THR A 268 -23.87 7.18 3.53
CA THR A 268 -24.77 7.79 4.50
C THR A 268 -24.29 9.21 4.77
N ARG A 269 -25.07 10.14 4.20
CA ARG A 269 -25.00 11.59 4.42
C ARG A 269 -26.24 12.03 5.17
#